data_AF-A0A9D1FKR8-F1
#
_entry.id   AF-A0A9D1FKR8-F1
#
_cell.length_a   1.000
_cell.length_b   1.000
_cell.length_c   1.000
_cell.angle_alpha   90.00
_cell.angle_beta   90.00
_cell.angle_gamma   90.00
#
_symmetry.space_group_name_H-M   'P 1'
#
loop_
_entity.id
_entity.type
_entity.pdbx_description
1 polymer ?
#
loop_
_entity_poly.entity_id
_entity_poly.type
_entity_poly.pdbx_seq_one_letter_code
_entity_poly.pdbx_strand_id
1 'polypeptide(L)'
;MLLYGLLNKVGVMGKKLHIAFVWHFHQPSYQENAKGDFLMPWVRLHATKDYLDMLLRLEDFKNIKLNFDISPVLLESIEKYSCGIKDIHLKLLLCDIKDLDKDDKLFILENFFDVNYSNMLQTRPYYAQLNEKRIHNAKKPSITECFTNQEYADIMANFTLCWIDKRHRYRYEGLDYLLDKEKDFTLKDRQKIYEIQMQIIKDIIPAYKKYQDEGRIEISTNPYYHAILPLLINIRECSYPYEENLPNSILGGVKDAKEQISRALDKFENLFGKRPRGMWLSEQCVSKKTMNLLSYFNIDWTVLDEGILSDSIGREFARDFEGNLEDPFALCVNYVLKKDKNKTNIIFADSFFANLIGFGYGSYDGEVAANDLYEKIKTIQNKLQNSPLDNHLLTIAMDG
;
A
#
# COMPACT_ATOMS: atom_id res chain seq x y z
N MET A 1 -39.16 -19.57 47.10
CA MET A 1 -38.41 -20.12 45.94
C MET A 1 -38.43 -19.04 44.85
N LEU A 2 -37.38 -18.22 44.77
CA LEU A 2 -37.35 -17.05 43.87
C LEU A 2 -36.96 -17.50 42.46
N LEU A 3 -37.71 -17.02 41.46
CA LEU A 3 -37.54 -17.27 40.01
C LEU A 3 -36.17 -16.88 39.43
N TYR A 4 -35.25 -16.37 40.24
CA TYR A 4 -33.94 -15.86 39.84
C TYR A 4 -33.01 -16.95 39.26
N GLY A 5 -33.25 -18.22 39.56
CA GLY A 5 -32.46 -19.36 39.05
C GLY A 5 -32.97 -19.98 37.75
N LEU A 6 -34.11 -19.53 37.21
CA LEU A 6 -34.74 -20.09 36.00
C LEU A 6 -34.64 -19.17 34.77
N LEU A 7 -34.16 -17.93 34.96
CA LEU A 7 -33.89 -17.02 33.86
C LEU A 7 -32.47 -17.25 33.37
N ASN A 8 -32.30 -18.19 32.42
CA ASN A 8 -31.17 -18.11 31.51
C ASN A 8 -31.20 -16.70 30.91
N LYS A 9 -30.13 -15.92 31.09
CA LYS A 9 -29.87 -14.77 30.23
C LYS A 9 -29.91 -15.32 28.81
N VAL A 10 -31.03 -15.14 28.10
CA VAL A 10 -31.00 -15.09 26.65
C VAL A 10 -30.07 -13.92 26.39
N GLY A 11 -28.79 -14.21 26.17
CA GLY A 11 -27.86 -13.21 25.70
C GLY A 11 -28.53 -12.64 24.48
N VAL A 12 -28.95 -11.38 24.54
CA VAL A 12 -29.33 -10.64 23.35
C VAL A 12 -28.07 -10.71 22.49
N MET A 13 -28.06 -11.61 21.51
CA MET A 13 -26.94 -11.73 20.59
C MET A 13 -26.95 -10.41 19.82
N GLY A 14 -26.14 -9.46 20.29
CA GLY A 14 -26.01 -8.17 19.64
C GLY A 14 -25.58 -8.38 18.19
N LYS A 15 -26.01 -7.47 17.32
CA LYS A 15 -25.66 -7.51 15.90
C LYS A 15 -24.14 -7.50 15.74
N LYS A 16 -23.62 -8.38 14.88
CA LYS A 16 -22.17 -8.59 14.75
C LYS A 16 -21.59 -7.73 13.65
N LEU A 17 -20.65 -6.85 14.01
CA LEU A 17 -19.85 -6.09 13.07
C LEU A 17 -18.52 -6.79 12.80
N HIS A 18 -18.30 -7.19 11.56
CA HIS A 18 -17.01 -7.62 11.04
C HIS A 18 -16.25 -6.39 10.53
N ILE A 19 -14.92 -6.46 10.54
CA ILE A 19 -14.06 -5.39 10.02
C ILE A 19 -13.14 -6.01 8.97
N ALA A 20 -13.11 -5.43 7.78
CA ALA A 20 -12.16 -5.78 6.73
C ALA A 20 -11.23 -4.60 6.47
N PHE A 21 -9.95 -4.77 6.83
CA PHE A 21 -8.88 -3.93 6.32
C PHE A 21 -8.44 -4.46 4.95
N VAL A 22 -8.36 -3.58 3.96
CA VAL A 22 -7.84 -3.88 2.62
C VAL A 22 -6.72 -2.89 2.32
N TRP A 23 -5.48 -3.35 2.40
CA TRP A 23 -4.28 -2.55 2.13
C TRP A 23 -3.91 -2.66 0.66
N HIS A 24 -3.91 -1.55 -0.05
CA HIS A 24 -3.62 -1.50 -1.48
C HIS A 24 -2.16 -1.09 -1.72
N PHE A 25 -1.35 -2.03 -2.18
CA PHE A 25 0.04 -1.80 -2.55
C PHE A 25 0.20 -1.68 -4.06
N HIS A 26 0.51 -0.46 -4.48
CA HIS A 26 0.82 -0.15 -5.86
C HIS A 26 2.04 0.75 -5.99
N GLN A 27 2.83 0.47 -7.01
CA GLN A 27 3.88 1.34 -7.53
C GLN A 27 3.88 1.18 -9.06
N PRO A 28 4.03 2.26 -9.83
CA PRO A 28 4.19 2.16 -11.28
C PRO A 28 5.54 1.53 -11.65
N SER A 29 5.70 1.17 -12.92
CA SER A 29 7.00 0.76 -13.44
C SER A 29 7.88 2.00 -13.66
N TYR A 30 8.91 2.15 -12.83
CA TYR A 30 9.93 3.21 -12.98
C TYR A 30 11.06 2.86 -13.95
N GLN A 31 10.91 1.81 -14.77
CA GLN A 31 11.93 1.44 -15.77
C GLN A 31 11.83 2.34 -17.01
N GLU A 32 12.99 2.74 -17.53
CA GLU A 32 13.08 3.46 -18.81
C GLU A 32 12.61 2.59 -19.98
N ASN A 33 12.95 1.31 -19.97
CA ASN A 33 12.55 0.33 -20.96
C ASN A 33 12.53 -1.09 -20.35
N ALA A 34 11.99 -2.07 -21.08
CA ALA A 34 11.74 -3.41 -20.56
C ALA A 34 12.98 -4.17 -20.02
N LYS A 35 14.20 -3.76 -20.40
CA LYS A 35 15.47 -4.40 -19.97
C LYS A 35 16.39 -3.45 -19.20
N GLY A 36 15.99 -2.20 -19.03
CA GLY A 36 16.79 -1.18 -18.37
C GLY A 36 16.74 -1.27 -16.85
N ASP A 37 17.65 -0.56 -16.23
CA ASP A 37 17.58 -0.28 -14.79
C ASP A 37 16.40 0.65 -14.49
N PHE A 38 15.98 0.67 -13.23
CA PHE A 38 14.97 1.62 -12.76
C PHE A 38 15.57 3.02 -12.67
N LEU A 39 14.77 4.02 -13.05
CA LEU A 39 15.14 5.44 -12.91
C LEU A 39 14.96 5.92 -11.47
N MET A 40 13.99 5.35 -10.75
CA MET A 40 13.65 5.75 -9.39
C MET A 40 13.73 4.57 -8.41
N PRO A 41 14.10 4.82 -7.14
CA PRO A 41 14.37 3.77 -6.17
C PRO A 41 13.11 3.29 -5.43
N TRP A 42 11.95 3.90 -5.68
CA TRP A 42 10.79 3.81 -4.79
C TRP A 42 10.30 2.40 -4.51
N VAL A 43 10.22 1.53 -5.53
CA VAL A 43 9.88 0.12 -5.30
C VAL A 43 10.86 -0.54 -4.33
N ARG A 44 12.17 -0.34 -4.48
CA ARG A 44 13.19 -0.92 -3.59
C ARG A 44 13.08 -0.35 -2.18
N LEU A 45 12.91 0.97 -2.05
CA LEU A 45 12.86 1.63 -0.74
C LEU A 45 11.59 1.25 0.03
N HIS A 46 10.42 1.29 -0.62
CA HIS A 46 9.16 0.84 -0.01
C HIS A 46 9.19 -0.67 0.27
N ALA A 47 9.84 -1.48 -0.56
CA ALA A 47 9.96 -2.92 -0.30
C ALA A 47 10.70 -3.25 1.00
N THR A 48 11.63 -2.39 1.45
CA THR A 48 12.35 -2.59 2.71
C THR A 48 11.70 -1.91 3.91
N LYS A 49 10.58 -1.19 3.71
CA LYS A 49 9.95 -0.35 4.73
C LYS A 49 8.46 -0.63 4.97
N ASP A 50 7.71 -1.04 3.95
CA ASP A 50 6.24 -1.03 4.00
C ASP A 50 5.59 -2.39 3.68
N TYR A 51 6.21 -3.24 2.86
CA TYR A 51 5.55 -4.47 2.41
C TYR A 51 5.71 -5.63 3.40
N LEU A 52 6.93 -5.95 3.83
CA LEU A 52 7.16 -7.12 4.69
C LEU A 52 6.83 -6.82 6.15
N ASP A 53 7.23 -5.67 6.67
CA ASP A 53 7.03 -5.25 8.05
C ASP A 53 5.54 -5.21 8.45
N MET A 54 4.65 -4.71 7.56
CA MET A 54 3.20 -4.70 7.78
C MET A 54 2.65 -6.13 7.92
N LEU A 55 3.07 -7.04 7.05
CA LEU A 55 2.69 -8.45 7.13
C LEU A 55 3.18 -9.09 8.44
N LEU A 56 4.41 -8.78 8.85
CA LEU A 56 5.02 -9.32 10.07
C LEU A 56 4.36 -8.83 11.37
N ARG A 57 3.42 -7.88 11.32
CA ARG A 57 2.54 -7.55 12.47
C ARG A 57 1.65 -8.73 12.87
N LEU A 58 1.39 -9.66 11.95
CA LEU A 58 0.69 -10.91 12.25
C LEU A 58 1.42 -11.79 13.27
N GLU A 59 2.73 -11.64 13.43
CA GLU A 59 3.49 -12.38 14.47
C GLU A 59 3.08 -11.94 15.88
N ASP A 60 2.75 -10.66 16.05
CA ASP A 60 2.34 -10.09 17.33
C ASP A 60 0.87 -10.47 17.68
N PHE A 61 0.04 -10.68 16.66
CA PHE A 61 -1.41 -10.88 16.83
C PHE A 61 -1.94 -12.12 16.12
N LYS A 62 -1.94 -13.26 16.83
CA LYS A 62 -2.25 -14.59 16.26
C LYS A 62 -3.64 -14.74 15.64
N ASN A 63 -4.63 -14.00 16.14
CA ASN A 63 -6.04 -14.14 15.73
C ASN A 63 -6.49 -13.12 14.67
N ILE A 64 -5.62 -12.17 14.30
CA ILE A 64 -5.94 -11.18 13.27
C ILE A 64 -5.79 -11.81 11.89
N LYS A 65 -6.71 -11.44 11.00
CA LYS A 65 -6.63 -11.68 9.56
C LYS A 65 -6.57 -10.35 8.83
N LEU A 66 -5.79 -10.30 7.75
CA LEU A 66 -5.60 -9.09 6.94
C LEU A 66 -5.87 -9.39 5.46
N ASN A 67 -6.19 -8.35 4.70
CA ASN A 67 -6.29 -8.44 3.24
C ASN A 67 -5.30 -7.46 2.63
N PHE A 68 -4.54 -7.93 1.64
CA PHE A 68 -3.57 -7.14 0.90
C PHE A 68 -3.90 -7.23 -0.58
N ASP A 69 -4.12 -6.10 -1.23
CA ASP A 69 -4.12 -6.01 -2.67
C ASP A 69 -2.72 -5.64 -3.15
N ILE A 70 -2.12 -6.47 -4.01
CA ILE A 70 -0.77 -6.20 -4.51
C ILE A 70 -0.80 -6.14 -6.03
N SER A 71 -0.39 -5.00 -6.60
CA SER A 71 -0.38 -4.85 -8.06
C SER A 71 0.61 -5.80 -8.75
N PRO A 72 0.25 -6.40 -9.90
CA PRO A 72 1.15 -7.27 -10.65
C PRO A 72 2.43 -6.56 -11.11
N VAL A 73 2.33 -5.27 -11.49
CA VAL A 73 3.49 -4.44 -11.86
C VAL A 73 4.46 -4.20 -10.69
N LEU A 74 3.94 -4.07 -9.46
CA LEU A 74 4.77 -4.01 -8.27
C LEU A 74 5.49 -5.35 -8.03
N LEU A 75 4.76 -6.46 -8.10
CA LEU A 75 5.33 -7.81 -7.95
C LEU A 75 6.43 -8.09 -8.99
N GLU A 76 6.20 -7.71 -10.25
CA GLU A 76 7.20 -7.80 -11.31
C GLU A 76 8.46 -7.00 -10.98
N SER A 77 8.29 -5.81 -10.41
CA SER A 77 9.42 -4.95 -10.02
C SER A 77 10.21 -5.55 -8.84
N ILE A 78 9.51 -6.10 -7.83
CA ILE A 78 10.12 -6.82 -6.69
C ILE A 78 10.96 -8.02 -7.17
N GLU A 79 10.46 -8.82 -8.12
CA GLU A 79 11.22 -9.92 -8.72
C GLU A 79 12.45 -9.43 -9.49
N LYS A 80 12.33 -8.34 -10.25
CA LYS A 80 13.47 -7.75 -10.97
C LYS A 80 14.57 -7.32 -10.03
N TYR A 81 14.24 -6.64 -8.92
CA TYR A 81 15.23 -6.32 -7.88
C TYR A 81 15.83 -7.58 -7.25
N SER A 82 15.02 -8.60 -6.97
CA SER A 82 15.49 -9.88 -6.44
C SER A 82 16.49 -10.60 -7.37
N CYS A 83 16.37 -10.37 -8.67
CA CYS A 83 17.27 -10.85 -9.72
C CYS A 83 18.46 -9.92 -10.01
N GLY A 84 18.62 -8.82 -9.28
CA GLY A 84 19.79 -7.94 -9.33
C GLY A 84 19.68 -6.73 -10.26
N ILE A 85 18.50 -6.43 -10.82
CA ILE A 85 18.25 -5.14 -11.47
C ILE A 85 18.45 -4.02 -10.45
N LYS A 86 19.03 -2.89 -10.88
CA LYS A 86 19.35 -1.77 -10.00
C LYS A 86 18.53 -0.54 -10.36
N ASP A 87 18.58 0.44 -9.46
CA ASP A 87 18.19 1.82 -9.72
C ASP A 87 19.39 2.76 -9.60
N ILE A 88 19.22 4.02 -10.00
CA ILE A 88 20.28 5.04 -9.95
C ILE A 88 20.85 5.20 -8.52
N HIS A 89 20.00 5.22 -7.49
CA HIS A 89 20.47 5.39 -6.11
C HIS A 89 21.29 4.19 -5.66
N LEU A 90 20.87 2.98 -6.03
CA LEU A 90 21.60 1.76 -5.71
C LEU A 90 22.95 1.69 -6.44
N LYS A 91 23.04 2.16 -7.68
CA LYS A 91 24.33 2.25 -8.39
C LYS A 91 25.31 3.15 -7.64
N LEU A 92 24.86 4.33 -7.22
CA LEU A 92 25.65 5.29 -6.46
C LEU A 92 26.04 4.75 -5.08
N LEU A 93 25.09 4.10 -4.38
CA LEU A 93 25.33 3.45 -3.09
C LEU A 93 26.48 2.45 -3.16
N LEU A 94 26.65 1.76 -4.29
CA LEU A 94 27.70 0.76 -4.52
C LEU A 94 28.96 1.32 -5.21
N CYS A 95 28.97 2.59 -5.60
CA CYS A 95 30.10 3.23 -6.26
C CYS A 95 31.19 3.59 -5.23
N ASP A 96 32.48 3.40 -5.58
CA ASP A 96 33.57 3.93 -4.76
C ASP A 96 33.52 5.47 -4.83
N ILE A 97 33.72 6.13 -3.70
CA ILE A 97 33.64 7.59 -3.62
C ILE A 97 34.69 8.27 -4.53
N LYS A 98 35.81 7.59 -4.79
CA LYS A 98 36.86 8.08 -5.69
C LYS A 98 36.40 8.18 -7.14
N ASP A 99 35.39 7.40 -7.51
CA ASP A 99 34.88 7.31 -8.87
C ASP A 99 33.65 8.20 -9.09
N LEU A 100 33.15 8.88 -8.04
CA LEU A 100 32.04 9.83 -8.15
C LEU A 100 32.49 11.10 -8.87
N ASP A 101 31.82 11.40 -9.98
CA ASP A 101 32.02 12.65 -10.69
C ASP A 101 31.19 13.81 -10.09
N LYS A 102 31.15 14.95 -10.78
CA LYS A 102 30.41 16.13 -10.32
C LYS A 102 28.90 15.92 -10.39
N ASP A 103 28.41 15.24 -11.43
CA ASP A 103 26.98 15.05 -11.67
C ASP A 103 26.42 14.01 -10.69
N ASP A 104 27.17 12.96 -10.40
CA ASP A 104 26.85 12.00 -9.32
C ASP A 104 26.70 12.70 -7.97
N LYS A 105 27.64 13.59 -7.63
CA LYS A 105 27.62 14.35 -6.38
C LYS A 105 26.42 15.30 -6.31
N LEU A 106 26.07 15.96 -7.41
CA LEU A 106 24.86 16.78 -7.48
C LEU A 106 23.61 15.92 -7.29
N PHE A 107 23.51 14.79 -7.98
CA PHE A 107 22.40 13.85 -7.84
C PHE A 107 22.23 13.40 -6.39
N ILE A 108 23.33 13.07 -5.70
CA ILE A 108 23.29 12.67 -4.29
C ILE A 108 22.68 13.79 -3.42
N LEU A 109 23.14 15.03 -3.58
CA LEU A 109 22.63 16.15 -2.78
C LEU A 109 21.17 16.48 -3.10
N GLU A 110 20.71 16.24 -4.34
CA GLU A 110 19.33 16.50 -4.73
C GLU A 110 18.35 15.43 -4.24
N ASN A 111 18.72 14.14 -4.32
CA ASN A 111 17.77 13.04 -4.18
C ASN A 111 17.95 12.20 -2.91
N PHE A 112 19.16 12.14 -2.31
CA PHE A 112 19.39 11.36 -1.09
C PHE A 112 18.96 12.09 0.19
N PHE A 113 18.02 13.02 0.09
CA PHE A 113 17.32 13.65 1.21
C PHE A 113 15.80 13.57 1.06
N ASP A 114 15.30 12.79 0.09
CA ASP A 114 13.89 12.51 -0.11
C ASP A 114 13.39 11.51 0.94
N VAL A 115 13.29 12.00 2.18
CA VAL A 115 12.83 11.27 3.36
C VAL A 115 11.92 12.18 4.18
N ASN A 116 11.01 11.59 4.96
CA ASN A 116 10.20 12.39 5.88
C ASN A 116 11.10 13.07 6.93
N TYR A 117 11.02 14.40 7.04
CA TYR A 117 11.91 15.16 7.92
C TYR A 117 11.79 14.75 9.39
N SER A 118 10.57 14.69 9.93
CA SER A 118 10.34 14.41 11.35
C SER A 118 10.54 12.93 11.71
N ASN A 119 10.02 12.02 10.87
CA ASN A 119 9.94 10.60 11.21
C ASN A 119 11.14 9.77 10.75
N MET A 120 11.92 10.28 9.79
CA MET A 120 13.09 9.59 9.25
C MET A 120 14.36 10.40 9.46
N LEU A 121 14.47 11.60 8.88
CA LEU A 121 15.71 12.37 8.89
C LEU A 121 16.16 12.71 10.32
N GLN A 122 15.26 13.26 11.14
CA GLN A 122 15.57 13.67 12.51
C GLN A 122 15.92 12.49 13.45
N THR A 123 15.60 11.26 13.05
CA THR A 123 15.96 10.07 13.84
C THR A 123 17.44 9.72 13.75
N ARG A 124 18.18 10.37 12.83
CA ARG A 124 19.63 10.17 12.59
C ARG A 124 20.36 11.52 12.67
N PRO A 125 20.79 11.96 13.86
CA PRO A 125 21.26 13.33 14.10
C PRO A 125 22.38 13.79 13.17
N TYR A 126 23.33 12.93 12.81
CA TYR A 126 24.41 13.33 11.92
C TYR A 126 23.91 13.57 10.49
N TYR A 127 22.98 12.73 10.02
CA TYR A 127 22.37 12.88 8.71
C TYR A 127 21.51 14.16 8.62
N ALA A 128 20.82 14.52 9.71
CA ALA A 128 20.11 15.80 9.80
C ALA A 128 21.07 17.00 9.67
N GLN A 129 22.24 16.96 10.32
CA GLN A 129 23.27 18.01 10.18
C GLN A 129 23.79 18.12 8.74
N LEU A 130 23.94 17.01 8.04
CA LEU A 130 24.32 17.00 6.62
C LEU A 130 23.26 17.66 5.74
N ASN A 131 21.97 17.46 6.04
CA ASN A 131 20.89 18.16 5.34
C ASN A 131 20.89 19.67 5.62
N GLU A 132 21.12 20.07 6.87
CA GLU A 132 21.25 21.50 7.23
C GLU A 132 22.41 22.15 6.49
N LYS A 133 23.57 21.46 6.45
CA LYS A 133 24.73 21.89 5.65
C LYS A 133 24.37 22.03 4.18
N ARG A 134 23.59 21.10 3.62
CA ARG A 134 23.14 21.16 2.22
C ARG A 134 22.28 22.39 1.98
N ILE A 135 21.27 22.61 2.82
CA ILE A 135 20.35 23.76 2.72
C ILE A 135 21.12 25.08 2.81
N HIS A 136 22.06 25.19 3.75
CA HIS A 136 22.90 26.39 3.91
C HIS A 136 23.75 26.69 2.67
N ASN A 137 24.17 25.67 1.93
CA ASN A 137 25.04 25.81 0.76
C ASN A 137 24.27 25.73 -0.58
N ALA A 138 22.94 25.60 -0.58
CA ALA A 138 22.12 25.32 -1.77
C ALA A 138 22.30 26.30 -2.94
N LYS A 139 22.68 27.56 -2.65
CA LYS A 139 22.87 28.62 -3.67
C LYS A 139 24.31 28.70 -4.20
N LYS A 140 25.24 27.89 -3.71
CA LYS A 140 26.65 27.93 -4.13
C LYS A 140 26.83 27.13 -5.43
N PRO A 141 27.40 27.72 -6.50
CA PRO A 141 27.73 26.99 -7.72
C PRO A 141 28.72 25.82 -7.49
N SER A 142 29.50 25.88 -6.41
CA SER A 142 30.44 24.87 -5.94
C SER A 142 29.90 24.05 -4.76
N ILE A 143 28.58 23.85 -4.65
CA ILE A 143 27.97 23.07 -3.56
C ILE A 143 28.62 21.70 -3.40
N THR A 144 29.03 21.06 -4.49
CA THR A 144 29.64 19.73 -4.45
C THR A 144 30.99 19.68 -3.73
N GLU A 145 31.71 20.80 -3.70
CA GLU A 145 33.00 20.97 -3.02
C GLU A 145 32.82 21.33 -1.53
N CYS A 146 31.60 21.68 -1.11
CA CYS A 146 31.30 21.95 0.29
C CYS A 146 31.25 20.67 1.14
N PHE A 147 31.20 19.50 0.51
CA PHE A 147 31.11 18.19 1.16
C PHE A 147 32.39 17.38 0.93
N THR A 148 32.85 16.71 1.99
CA THR A 148 33.96 15.76 1.90
C THR A 148 33.49 14.45 1.27
N ASN A 149 34.43 13.68 0.74
CA ASN A 149 34.19 12.33 0.25
C ASN A 149 33.52 11.42 1.30
N GLN A 150 33.90 11.54 2.58
CA GLN A 150 33.28 10.76 3.65
C GLN A 150 31.82 11.16 3.88
N GLU A 151 31.51 12.47 3.81
CA GLU A 151 30.14 12.95 3.95
C GLU A 151 29.23 12.43 2.83
N TYR A 152 29.71 12.31 1.58
CA TYR A 152 28.94 11.65 0.52
C TYR A 152 28.66 10.17 0.81
N ALA A 153 29.64 9.44 1.33
CA ALA A 153 29.44 8.04 1.73
C ALA A 153 28.37 7.92 2.83
N ASP A 154 28.44 8.82 3.81
CA ASP A 154 27.53 8.85 4.94
C ASP A 154 26.12 9.26 4.52
N ILE A 155 25.95 10.23 3.60
CA ILE A 155 24.64 10.59 3.02
C ILE A 155 23.99 9.37 2.36
N MET A 156 24.73 8.66 1.51
CA MET A 156 24.19 7.51 0.79
C MET A 156 23.76 6.38 1.72
N ALA A 157 24.57 6.08 2.74
CA ALA A 157 24.28 5.05 3.72
C ALA A 157 23.08 5.42 4.60
N ASN A 158 23.07 6.64 5.18
CA ASN A 158 22.02 7.09 6.09
C ASN A 158 20.66 7.20 5.39
N PHE A 159 20.62 7.75 4.17
CA PHE A 159 19.40 7.75 3.35
C PHE A 159 18.84 6.34 3.19
N THR A 160 19.69 5.38 2.78
CA THR A 160 19.25 4.01 2.53
C THR A 160 18.76 3.32 3.81
N LEU A 161 19.43 3.55 4.95
CA LEU A 161 19.04 3.02 6.26
C LEU A 161 17.71 3.60 6.77
N CYS A 162 17.41 4.87 6.49
CA CYS A 162 16.11 5.48 6.82
C CYS A 162 14.92 4.76 6.17
N TRP A 163 15.16 4.08 5.05
CA TRP A 163 14.17 3.30 4.30
C TRP A 163 14.12 1.82 4.68
N ILE A 164 14.77 1.41 5.76
CA ILE A 164 14.65 0.06 6.31
C ILE A 164 13.82 0.13 7.60
N ASP A 165 12.70 -0.59 7.63
CA ASP A 165 11.84 -0.56 8.82
C ASP A 165 12.56 -1.10 10.06
N LYS A 166 12.31 -0.46 11.21
CA LYS A 166 12.97 -0.79 12.49
C LYS A 166 12.66 -2.22 12.94
N ARG A 167 11.57 -2.83 12.49
CA ARG A 167 11.22 -4.24 12.75
C ARG A 167 12.26 -5.20 12.21
N HIS A 168 13.02 -4.80 11.18
CA HIS A 168 14.06 -5.63 10.60
C HIS A 168 15.37 -5.62 11.40
N ARG A 169 15.54 -4.69 12.36
CA ARG A 169 16.80 -4.43 13.09
C ARG A 169 17.54 -5.68 13.57
N TYR A 170 16.82 -6.64 14.16
CA TYR A 170 17.41 -7.88 14.70
C TYR A 170 17.09 -9.12 13.85
N ARG A 171 16.44 -8.95 12.69
CA ARG A 171 16.05 -10.06 11.80
C ARG A 171 17.14 -10.39 10.78
N TYR A 172 17.94 -9.40 10.39
CA TYR A 172 19.02 -9.55 9.42
C TYR A 172 20.36 -9.21 10.07
N GLU A 173 21.32 -10.11 9.91
CA GLU A 173 22.63 -10.02 10.56
C GLU A 173 23.37 -8.73 10.17
N GLY A 174 23.77 -7.97 11.19
CA GLY A 174 24.56 -6.74 11.08
C GLY A 174 23.75 -5.48 10.82
N LEU A 175 22.42 -5.57 10.65
CA LEU A 175 21.59 -4.37 10.45
C LEU A 175 21.56 -3.48 11.70
N ASP A 176 21.54 -4.06 12.89
CA ASP A 176 21.59 -3.34 14.16
C ASP A 176 22.84 -2.46 14.28
N TYR A 177 24.02 -3.02 13.98
CA TYR A 177 25.28 -2.29 13.95
C TYR A 177 25.26 -1.14 12.94
N LEU A 178 24.74 -1.39 11.73
CA LEU A 178 24.65 -0.37 10.67
C LEU A 178 23.65 0.74 11.02
N LEU A 179 22.55 0.41 11.68
CA LEU A 179 21.56 1.38 12.15
C LEU A 179 22.13 2.26 13.27
N ASP A 180 22.98 1.69 14.16
CA ASP A 180 23.63 2.45 15.24
C ASP A 180 24.81 3.28 14.74
N LYS A 181 25.42 2.86 13.63
CA LYS A 181 26.45 3.62 12.94
C LYS A 181 25.82 4.87 12.33
N GLU A 182 26.26 6.05 12.75
CA GLU A 182 25.76 7.34 12.23
C GLU A 182 26.61 7.88 11.08
N LYS A 183 27.91 7.56 11.07
CA LYS A 183 28.92 8.16 10.18
C LYS A 183 30.10 7.21 9.95
N ASP A 184 31.06 7.65 9.15
CA ASP A 184 32.27 6.89 8.80
C ASP A 184 31.94 5.57 8.08
N PHE A 185 30.89 5.59 7.24
CA PHE A 185 30.48 4.47 6.42
C PHE A 185 31.51 4.19 5.32
N THR A 186 31.94 2.93 5.28
CA THR A 186 32.86 2.42 4.26
C THR A 186 32.08 1.88 3.05
N LEU A 187 32.77 1.61 1.94
CA LEU A 187 32.16 0.88 0.82
C LEU A 187 31.63 -0.49 1.24
N LYS A 188 32.34 -1.20 2.14
CA LYS A 188 31.89 -2.50 2.67
C LYS A 188 30.59 -2.39 3.46
N ASP A 189 30.45 -1.33 4.26
CA ASP A 189 29.20 -1.09 5.00
C ASP A 189 28.04 -0.84 4.03
N ARG A 190 28.25 0.00 3.00
CA ARG A 190 27.22 0.27 1.97
C ARG A 190 26.83 -0.97 1.17
N GLN A 191 27.80 -1.83 0.87
CA GLN A 191 27.56 -3.15 0.26
C GLN A 191 26.74 -4.04 1.19
N LYS A 192 27.03 -4.05 2.50
CA LYS A 192 26.26 -4.82 3.49
C LYS A 192 24.83 -4.31 3.64
N ILE A 193 24.62 -2.98 3.61
CA ILE A 193 23.26 -2.39 3.58
C ILE A 193 22.49 -2.91 2.37
N TYR A 194 23.11 -2.90 1.18
CA TYR A 194 22.50 -3.45 -0.03
C TYR A 194 22.17 -4.94 0.09
N GLU A 195 23.09 -5.76 0.61
CA GLU A 195 22.85 -7.19 0.83
C GLU A 195 21.62 -7.43 1.71
N ILE A 196 21.48 -6.66 2.79
CA ILE A 196 20.33 -6.75 3.70
C ILE A 196 19.05 -6.32 2.99
N GLN A 197 19.06 -5.23 2.22
CA GLN A 197 17.90 -4.83 1.42
C GLN A 197 17.46 -5.95 0.47
N MET A 198 18.41 -6.61 -0.20
CA MET A 198 18.09 -7.71 -1.11
C MET A 198 17.55 -8.95 -0.39
N GLN A 199 18.02 -9.22 0.84
CA GLN A 199 17.45 -10.29 1.66
C GLN A 199 15.99 -9.97 2.00
N ILE A 200 15.70 -8.76 2.49
CA ILE A 200 14.33 -8.32 2.78
C ILE A 200 13.41 -8.48 1.56
N ILE A 201 13.84 -7.97 0.40
CA ILE A 201 13.04 -8.02 -0.83
C ILE A 201 12.75 -9.46 -1.26
N LYS A 202 13.75 -10.35 -1.17
CA LYS A 202 13.59 -11.77 -1.48
C LYS A 202 12.63 -12.49 -0.55
N ASP A 203 12.48 -12.02 0.69
CA ASP A 203 11.60 -12.61 1.69
C ASP A 203 10.14 -12.19 1.54
N ILE A 204 9.83 -11.11 0.79
CA ILE A 204 8.46 -10.59 0.62
C ILE A 204 7.51 -11.65 0.07
N ILE A 205 7.70 -12.07 -1.19
CA ILE A 205 6.76 -12.97 -1.87
C ILE A 205 6.62 -14.31 -1.11
N PRO A 206 7.70 -14.97 -0.66
CA PRO A 206 7.60 -16.18 0.15
C PRO A 206 6.83 -15.99 1.47
N ALA A 207 7.01 -14.87 2.17
CA ALA A 207 6.29 -14.59 3.41
C ALA A 207 4.79 -14.41 3.15
N TYR A 208 4.43 -13.60 2.15
CA TYR A 208 3.03 -13.42 1.74
C TYR A 208 2.37 -14.75 1.37
N LYS A 209 3.06 -15.57 0.56
CA LYS A 209 2.57 -16.91 0.20
C LYS A 209 2.35 -17.79 1.44
N LYS A 210 3.32 -17.81 2.37
CA LYS A 210 3.21 -18.58 3.62
C LYS A 210 1.97 -18.19 4.41
N TYR A 211 1.78 -16.90 4.70
CA TYR A 211 0.64 -16.42 5.49
C TYR A 211 -0.71 -16.61 4.76
N GLN A 212 -0.72 -16.57 3.43
CA GLN A 212 -1.90 -16.90 2.63
C GLN A 212 -2.25 -18.40 2.74
N ASP A 213 -1.25 -19.29 2.67
CA ASP A 213 -1.44 -20.73 2.76
C ASP A 213 -1.88 -21.16 4.18
N GLU A 214 -1.46 -20.44 5.21
CA GLU A 214 -1.96 -20.57 6.58
C GLU A 214 -3.37 -19.99 6.79
N GLY A 215 -3.95 -19.30 5.79
CA GLY A 215 -5.26 -18.66 5.88
C GLY A 215 -5.31 -17.46 6.84
N ARG A 216 -4.15 -16.87 7.13
CA ARG A 216 -4.00 -15.67 7.96
C ARG A 216 -4.19 -14.39 7.17
N ILE A 217 -3.92 -14.42 5.86
CA ILE A 217 -4.23 -13.32 4.96
C ILE A 217 -4.99 -13.80 3.73
N GLU A 218 -5.67 -12.86 3.09
CA GLU A 218 -6.06 -12.97 1.69
C GLU A 218 -5.23 -11.97 0.88
N ILE A 219 -4.76 -12.39 -0.29
CA ILE A 219 -4.08 -11.52 -1.24
C ILE A 219 -4.97 -11.38 -2.47
N SER A 220 -5.33 -10.15 -2.83
CA SER A 220 -6.03 -9.80 -4.06
C SER A 220 -5.07 -9.18 -5.08
N THR A 221 -5.56 -8.95 -6.29
CA THR A 221 -4.80 -8.31 -7.37
C THR A 221 -5.58 -7.11 -7.93
N ASN A 222 -4.93 -6.31 -8.76
CA ASN A 222 -5.57 -5.30 -9.60
C ASN A 222 -5.19 -5.52 -11.09
N PRO A 223 -5.74 -4.76 -12.04
CA PRO A 223 -5.31 -4.79 -13.44
C PRO A 223 -3.79 -4.67 -13.56
N TYR A 224 -3.15 -5.41 -14.49
CA TYR A 224 -1.70 -5.63 -14.48
C TYR A 224 -0.84 -4.37 -14.27
N TYR A 225 -1.08 -3.31 -15.06
CA TYR A 225 -0.39 -2.03 -14.96
C TYR A 225 -1.20 -0.97 -14.22
N HIS A 226 -2.12 -1.39 -13.34
CA HIS A 226 -3.06 -0.53 -12.64
C HIS A 226 -3.86 0.36 -13.60
N ALA A 227 -4.30 -0.23 -14.71
CA ALA A 227 -5.05 0.52 -15.71
C ALA A 227 -6.49 0.79 -15.26
N ILE A 228 -6.94 2.03 -15.45
CA ILE A 228 -8.34 2.45 -15.24
C ILE A 228 -9.23 1.78 -16.30
N LEU A 229 -9.76 0.60 -15.97
CA LEU A 229 -10.51 -0.25 -16.91
C LEU A 229 -11.69 0.45 -17.59
N PRO A 230 -12.51 1.28 -16.91
CA PRO A 230 -13.58 2.03 -17.58
C PRO A 230 -13.08 2.87 -18.75
N LEU A 231 -11.97 3.59 -18.56
CA LEU A 231 -11.37 4.41 -19.61
C LEU A 231 -10.86 3.53 -20.74
N LEU A 232 -10.12 2.45 -20.45
CA LEU A 232 -9.66 1.52 -21.48
C LEU A 232 -10.81 0.93 -22.31
N ILE A 233 -11.92 0.59 -21.67
CA ILE A 233 -13.09 0.00 -22.34
C ILE A 233 -13.75 1.03 -23.26
N ASN A 234 -14.03 2.22 -22.75
CA ASN A 234 -14.64 3.30 -23.51
C ASN A 234 -14.44 4.66 -22.80
N ILE A 235 -13.52 5.47 -23.30
CA ILE A 235 -13.24 6.81 -22.77
C ILE A 235 -14.43 7.78 -22.85
N ARG A 236 -15.37 7.54 -23.78
CA ARG A 236 -16.58 8.38 -23.95
C ARG A 236 -17.76 7.93 -23.08
N GLU A 237 -17.61 6.87 -22.28
CA GLU A 237 -18.64 6.46 -21.31
C GLU A 237 -18.58 7.25 -20.00
N CYS A 238 -17.59 8.13 -19.83
CA CYS A 238 -17.51 9.03 -18.68
C CYS A 238 -18.61 10.09 -18.74
N SER A 239 -19.41 10.20 -17.69
CA SER A 239 -20.38 11.28 -17.49
C SER A 239 -19.65 12.54 -17.04
N TYR A 240 -18.80 13.12 -17.90
CA TYR A 240 -18.04 14.33 -17.57
C TYR A 240 -18.47 15.51 -18.44
N PRO A 241 -18.62 16.72 -17.88
CA PRO A 241 -19.03 17.90 -18.62
C PRO A 241 -17.98 18.39 -19.65
N TYR A 242 -16.76 17.85 -19.64
CA TYR A 242 -15.65 18.24 -20.52
C TYR A 242 -15.27 17.08 -21.45
N GLU A 243 -16.00 16.95 -22.56
CA GLU A 243 -15.71 15.94 -23.61
C GLU A 243 -14.76 16.47 -24.71
N GLU A 244 -14.38 17.75 -24.65
CA GLU A 244 -13.51 18.38 -25.63
C GLU A 244 -12.13 17.71 -25.65
N ASN A 245 -11.64 17.37 -26.85
CA ASN A 245 -10.34 16.73 -27.09
C ASN A 245 -10.18 15.29 -26.58
N LEU A 246 -11.26 14.60 -26.17
CA LEU A 246 -11.18 13.16 -25.91
C LEU A 246 -10.93 12.39 -27.21
N PRO A 247 -10.03 11.39 -27.22
CA PRO A 247 -9.82 10.56 -28.40
C PRO A 247 -11.12 9.82 -28.77
N ASN A 248 -11.39 9.71 -30.07
CA ASN A 248 -12.61 9.06 -30.57
C ASN A 248 -12.69 7.56 -30.23
N SER A 249 -11.55 6.94 -30.02
CA SER A 249 -11.43 5.56 -29.57
C SER A 249 -10.09 5.36 -28.89
N ILE A 250 -10.05 4.46 -27.90
CA ILE A 250 -8.80 3.87 -27.43
C ILE A 250 -8.54 2.60 -28.26
N LEU A 251 -7.31 2.44 -28.74
CA LEU A 251 -6.88 1.21 -29.39
C LEU A 251 -7.05 0.04 -28.41
N GLY A 252 -7.60 -1.09 -28.87
CA GLY A 252 -7.76 -2.31 -28.06
C GLY A 252 -9.03 -2.41 -27.22
N GLY A 253 -9.48 -1.32 -26.58
CA GLY A 253 -10.80 -1.27 -25.94
C GLY A 253 -11.01 -2.34 -24.86
N VAL A 254 -12.14 -3.08 -24.95
CA VAL A 254 -12.45 -4.22 -24.08
C VAL A 254 -11.40 -5.34 -24.15
N LYS A 255 -10.70 -5.51 -25.28
CA LYS A 255 -9.67 -6.55 -25.42
C LYS A 255 -8.50 -6.27 -24.49
N ASP A 256 -8.05 -5.03 -24.43
CA ASP A 256 -6.94 -4.63 -23.56
C ASP A 256 -7.34 -4.69 -22.08
N ALA A 257 -8.58 -4.31 -21.76
CA ALA A 257 -9.12 -4.49 -20.40
C ALA A 257 -9.13 -5.98 -19.98
N LYS A 258 -9.50 -6.90 -20.88
CA LYS A 258 -9.43 -8.35 -20.63
C LYS A 258 -7.99 -8.82 -20.46
N GLU A 259 -7.06 -8.32 -21.26
CA GLU A 259 -5.64 -8.67 -21.19
C GLU A 259 -5.03 -8.25 -19.85
N GLN A 260 -5.34 -7.02 -19.38
CA GLN A 260 -4.89 -6.52 -18.08
C GLN A 260 -5.35 -7.42 -16.93
N ILE A 261 -6.59 -7.91 -16.97
CA ILE A 261 -7.13 -8.83 -15.96
C ILE A 261 -6.50 -10.21 -16.10
N SER A 262 -6.47 -10.79 -17.30
CA SER A 262 -5.92 -12.14 -17.51
C SER A 262 -4.47 -12.24 -17.05
N ARG A 263 -3.62 -11.31 -17.49
CA ARG A 263 -2.21 -11.29 -17.09
C ARG A 263 -2.03 -11.09 -15.58
N ALA A 264 -2.89 -10.30 -14.95
CA ALA A 264 -2.85 -10.11 -13.49
C ALA A 264 -3.11 -11.42 -12.75
N LEU A 265 -4.16 -12.15 -13.17
CA LEU A 265 -4.51 -13.45 -12.59
C LEU A 265 -3.39 -14.48 -12.79
N ASP A 266 -2.82 -14.55 -13.99
CA ASP A 266 -1.74 -15.49 -14.30
C ASP A 266 -0.46 -15.14 -13.53
N LYS A 267 -0.11 -13.85 -13.43
CA LYS A 267 1.04 -13.39 -12.62
C LYS A 267 0.89 -13.79 -11.16
N PHE A 268 -0.28 -13.53 -10.59
CA PHE A 268 -0.59 -13.87 -9.21
C PHE A 268 -0.55 -15.40 -8.98
N GLU A 269 -1.19 -16.18 -9.86
CA GLU A 269 -1.21 -17.64 -9.74
C GLU A 269 0.20 -18.23 -9.82
N ASN A 270 1.06 -17.70 -10.70
CA ASN A 270 2.46 -18.14 -10.80
C ASN A 270 3.27 -17.89 -9.52
N LEU A 271 3.04 -16.77 -8.83
CA LEU A 271 3.81 -16.41 -7.63
C LEU A 271 3.27 -17.07 -6.36
N PHE A 272 1.95 -17.13 -6.23
CA PHE A 272 1.29 -17.54 -4.99
C PHE A 272 0.70 -18.95 -5.06
N GLY A 273 0.59 -19.54 -6.25
CA GLY A 273 0.08 -20.90 -6.49
C GLY A 273 -1.44 -21.04 -6.40
N LYS A 274 -2.17 -19.93 -6.30
CA LYS A 274 -3.64 -19.86 -6.26
C LYS A 274 -4.07 -18.66 -7.09
N ARG A 275 -5.22 -18.70 -7.77
CA ARG A 275 -5.82 -17.48 -8.34
C ARG A 275 -6.39 -16.58 -7.23
N PRO A 276 -6.30 -15.24 -7.37
CA PRO A 276 -6.87 -14.32 -6.39
C PRO A 276 -8.40 -14.33 -6.51
N ARG A 277 -9.09 -14.23 -5.37
CA ARG A 277 -10.56 -14.14 -5.33
C ARG A 277 -11.05 -12.71 -5.43
N GLY A 278 -10.28 -11.77 -4.88
CA GLY A 278 -10.55 -10.34 -4.92
C GLY A 278 -9.87 -9.66 -6.09
N MET A 279 -10.49 -8.59 -6.59
CA MET A 279 -9.81 -7.62 -7.44
C MET A 279 -10.06 -6.19 -6.97
N TRP A 280 -9.00 -5.43 -6.72
CA TRP A 280 -9.08 -3.97 -6.59
C TRP A 280 -9.13 -3.34 -7.98
N LEU A 281 -10.19 -2.58 -8.27
CA LEU A 281 -10.24 -1.78 -9.50
C LEU A 281 -9.40 -0.52 -9.30
N SER A 282 -8.51 -0.21 -10.24
CA SER A 282 -7.65 0.98 -10.18
C SER A 282 -8.43 2.25 -9.85
N GLU A 283 -7.99 2.96 -8.81
CA GLU A 283 -8.67 4.15 -8.27
C GLU A 283 -10.15 3.92 -7.90
N GLN A 284 -10.52 2.66 -7.63
CA GLN A 284 -11.90 2.20 -7.45
C GLN A 284 -12.84 2.61 -8.59
N CYS A 285 -12.28 2.90 -9.78
CA CYS A 285 -13.03 3.34 -10.95
C CYS A 285 -13.83 2.20 -11.55
N VAL A 286 -15.13 2.41 -11.71
CA VAL A 286 -16.07 1.36 -12.11
C VAL A 286 -16.98 1.79 -13.26
N SER A 287 -17.40 0.81 -14.05
CA SER A 287 -18.51 0.92 -14.98
C SER A 287 -19.28 -0.41 -15.01
N LYS A 288 -20.49 -0.42 -15.55
CA LYS A 288 -21.24 -1.67 -15.76
C LYS A 288 -20.45 -2.68 -16.58
N LYS A 289 -19.66 -2.21 -17.56
CA LYS A 289 -18.81 -3.08 -18.39
C LYS A 289 -17.63 -3.64 -17.60
N THR A 290 -16.99 -2.84 -16.76
CA THR A 290 -15.91 -3.31 -15.87
C THR A 290 -16.42 -4.38 -14.90
N MET A 291 -17.57 -4.16 -14.26
CA MET A 291 -18.16 -5.15 -13.36
C MET A 291 -18.55 -6.45 -14.07
N ASN A 292 -19.00 -6.36 -15.32
CA ASN A 292 -19.25 -7.52 -16.15
C ASN A 292 -17.97 -8.32 -16.46
N LEU A 293 -16.82 -7.66 -16.57
CA LEU A 293 -15.54 -8.33 -16.76
C LEU A 293 -15.12 -9.09 -15.49
N LEU A 294 -15.28 -8.49 -14.31
CA LEU A 294 -15.01 -9.19 -13.04
C LEU A 294 -15.78 -10.51 -12.95
N SER A 295 -17.07 -10.47 -13.26
CA SER A 295 -17.93 -11.66 -13.30
C SER A 295 -17.49 -12.66 -14.39
N TYR A 296 -17.07 -12.19 -15.57
CA TYR A 296 -16.55 -13.05 -16.64
C TYR A 296 -15.26 -13.81 -16.23
N PHE A 297 -14.40 -13.16 -15.45
CA PHE A 297 -13.16 -13.76 -14.95
C PHE A 297 -13.32 -14.51 -13.61
N ASN A 298 -14.56 -14.71 -13.14
CA ASN A 298 -14.88 -15.36 -11.87
C ASN A 298 -14.19 -14.70 -10.65
N ILE A 299 -14.15 -13.37 -10.65
CA ILE A 299 -13.72 -12.60 -9.47
C ILE A 299 -14.86 -12.58 -8.45
N ASP A 300 -14.58 -13.09 -7.25
CA ASP A 300 -15.57 -13.29 -6.20
C ASP A 300 -15.94 -11.98 -5.50
N TRP A 301 -15.00 -11.03 -5.38
CA TRP A 301 -15.27 -9.75 -4.71
C TRP A 301 -14.41 -8.59 -5.23
N THR A 302 -14.92 -7.37 -5.04
CA THR A 302 -14.20 -6.11 -5.26
C THR A 302 -14.61 -5.08 -4.20
N VAL A 303 -13.82 -4.03 -4.04
CA VAL A 303 -14.08 -2.91 -3.13
C VAL A 303 -14.22 -1.60 -3.91
N LEU A 304 -15.20 -0.78 -3.54
CA LEU A 304 -15.50 0.51 -4.17
C LEU A 304 -15.71 1.60 -3.11
N ASP A 305 -15.70 2.87 -3.52
CA ASP A 305 -15.83 4.02 -2.62
C ASP A 305 -17.29 4.26 -2.17
N GLU A 306 -17.49 4.82 -0.97
CA GLU A 306 -18.81 5.18 -0.45
C GLU A 306 -19.57 6.16 -1.36
N GLY A 307 -18.88 7.05 -2.08
CA GLY A 307 -19.48 7.98 -3.03
C GLY A 307 -20.16 7.25 -4.19
N ILE A 308 -19.53 6.17 -4.70
CA ILE A 308 -20.13 5.33 -5.75
C ILE A 308 -21.43 4.68 -5.25
N LEU A 309 -21.45 4.22 -4.00
CA LEU A 309 -22.66 3.68 -3.41
C LEU A 309 -23.72 4.77 -3.25
N SER A 310 -23.35 5.92 -2.68
CA SER A 310 -24.22 7.08 -2.45
C SER A 310 -24.96 7.47 -3.74
N ASP A 311 -24.23 7.63 -4.83
CA ASP A 311 -24.79 7.95 -6.15
C ASP A 311 -25.70 6.84 -6.67
N SER A 312 -25.31 5.57 -6.45
CA SER A 312 -26.07 4.41 -6.93
C SER A 312 -27.41 4.22 -6.22
N ILE A 313 -27.52 4.58 -4.93
CA ILE A 313 -28.76 4.45 -4.15
C ILE A 313 -29.49 5.78 -3.94
N GLY A 314 -28.93 6.89 -4.44
CA GLY A 314 -29.51 8.24 -4.29
C GLY A 314 -29.55 8.70 -2.84
N ARG A 315 -28.53 8.39 -2.05
CA ARG A 315 -28.51 8.65 -0.60
C ARG A 315 -27.12 9.11 -0.14
N GLU A 316 -27.07 10.29 0.44
CA GLU A 316 -25.87 10.81 1.09
C GLU A 316 -25.58 10.12 2.43
N PHE A 317 -24.30 9.90 2.72
CA PHE A 317 -23.81 9.37 3.99
C PHE A 317 -23.48 10.51 4.95
N ALA A 318 -24.53 11.07 5.57
CA ALA A 318 -24.39 12.12 6.56
C ALA A 318 -23.61 11.67 7.81
N ARG A 319 -22.74 12.55 8.31
CA ARG A 319 -21.90 12.34 9.49
C ARG A 319 -22.09 13.49 10.48
N ASP A 320 -22.01 13.18 11.77
CA ASP A 320 -21.99 14.20 12.82
C ASP A 320 -20.65 14.97 12.87
N PHE A 321 -20.55 15.93 13.80
CA PHE A 321 -19.34 16.76 13.97
C PHE A 321 -18.11 15.97 14.42
N GLU A 322 -18.28 14.74 14.92
CA GLU A 322 -17.20 13.83 15.30
C GLU A 322 -16.87 12.84 14.17
N GLY A 323 -17.58 12.93 13.03
CA GLY A 323 -17.40 12.10 11.84
C GLY A 323 -18.14 10.76 11.87
N ASN A 324 -19.01 10.50 12.86
CA ASN A 324 -19.76 9.26 12.93
C ASN A 324 -20.95 9.29 11.97
N LEU A 325 -21.12 8.23 11.18
CA LEU A 325 -22.28 8.04 10.29
C LEU A 325 -23.60 8.09 11.07
N GLU A 326 -24.58 8.87 10.62
CA GLU A 326 -25.92 8.90 11.22
C GLU A 326 -26.62 7.54 11.08
N ASP A 327 -26.55 6.92 9.90
CA ASP A 327 -27.02 5.56 9.63
C ASP A 327 -25.97 4.79 8.82
N PRO A 328 -25.22 3.87 9.45
CA PRO A 328 -24.15 3.12 8.80
C PRO A 328 -24.64 1.90 8.01
N PHE A 329 -25.94 1.57 8.01
CA PHE A 329 -26.43 0.29 7.53
C PHE A 329 -26.02 -0.01 6.08
N ALA A 330 -26.23 0.93 5.16
CA ALA A 330 -25.94 0.70 3.75
C ALA A 330 -24.44 0.54 3.44
N LEU A 331 -23.54 1.18 4.20
CA LEU A 331 -22.10 0.96 4.04
C LEU A 331 -21.62 -0.33 4.71
N CYS A 332 -22.33 -0.79 5.73
CA CYS A 332 -21.93 -1.95 6.52
C CYS A 332 -22.53 -3.28 6.01
N VAL A 333 -22.87 -3.38 4.72
CA VAL A 333 -23.45 -4.60 4.12
C VAL A 333 -22.76 -4.95 2.81
N ASN A 334 -22.88 -6.23 2.44
CA ASN A 334 -22.36 -6.76 1.18
C ASN A 334 -23.41 -6.66 0.07
N TYR A 335 -23.03 -6.08 -1.06
CA TYR A 335 -23.84 -6.04 -2.27
C TYR A 335 -23.42 -7.14 -3.22
N VAL A 336 -24.33 -7.62 -4.07
CA VAL A 336 -24.04 -8.70 -5.01
C VAL A 336 -24.49 -8.31 -6.40
N LEU A 337 -23.54 -8.24 -7.33
CA LEU A 337 -23.84 -8.21 -8.74
C LEU A 337 -23.99 -9.65 -9.23
N LYS A 338 -25.17 -9.99 -9.76
CA LYS A 338 -25.43 -11.27 -10.41
C LYS A 338 -25.43 -11.07 -11.92
N LYS A 339 -24.58 -11.82 -12.61
CA LYS A 339 -24.59 -11.90 -14.07
C LYS A 339 -24.48 -13.37 -14.49
N ASP A 340 -25.48 -13.84 -15.21
CA ASP A 340 -25.60 -15.25 -15.62
C ASP A 340 -25.48 -16.20 -14.41
N LYS A 341 -24.52 -17.13 -14.45
CA LYS A 341 -24.23 -18.07 -13.34
C LYS A 341 -23.21 -17.51 -12.34
N ASN A 342 -22.62 -16.36 -12.62
CA ASN A 342 -21.53 -15.80 -11.84
C ASN A 342 -22.03 -14.68 -10.93
N LYS A 343 -21.39 -14.56 -9.77
CA LYS A 343 -21.67 -13.53 -8.78
C LYS A 343 -20.37 -12.84 -8.39
N THR A 344 -20.42 -11.53 -8.24
CA THR A 344 -19.31 -10.75 -7.66
C THR A 344 -19.87 -9.94 -6.51
N ASN A 345 -19.28 -10.13 -5.34
CA ASN A 345 -19.58 -9.36 -4.14
C ASN A 345 -18.94 -7.97 -4.27
N ILE A 346 -19.64 -6.95 -3.79
CA ILE A 346 -19.17 -5.57 -3.80
C ILE A 346 -19.30 -5.08 -2.36
N ILE A 347 -18.17 -4.73 -1.79
CA ILE A 347 -18.08 -4.08 -0.49
C ILE A 347 -17.70 -2.62 -0.72
N PHE A 348 -18.21 -1.73 0.13
CA PHE A 348 -17.95 -0.30 0.00
C PHE A 348 -17.08 0.18 1.15
N ALA A 349 -15.99 0.86 0.81
CA ALA A 349 -15.04 1.41 1.74
C ALA A 349 -15.64 2.66 2.41
N ASP A 350 -15.55 2.71 3.73
CA ASP A 350 -15.86 3.93 4.47
C ASP A 350 -14.65 4.87 4.38
N SER A 351 -14.76 5.90 3.53
CA SER A 351 -13.65 6.80 3.18
C SER A 351 -13.11 7.57 4.40
N PHE A 352 -13.97 7.84 5.38
CA PHE A 352 -13.58 8.56 6.59
C PHE A 352 -12.58 7.77 7.42
N PHE A 353 -12.77 6.46 7.60
CA PHE A 353 -11.80 5.63 8.32
C PHE A 353 -10.48 5.49 7.56
N ALA A 354 -10.54 5.35 6.23
CA ALA A 354 -9.34 5.33 5.40
C ALA A 354 -8.56 6.65 5.54
N ASN A 355 -9.24 7.79 5.49
CA ASN A 355 -8.63 9.12 5.63
C ASN A 355 -8.09 9.38 7.05
N LEU A 356 -8.76 8.89 8.09
CA LEU A 356 -8.23 8.98 9.45
C LEU A 356 -6.90 8.24 9.57
N ILE A 357 -6.79 7.03 9.05
CA ILE A 357 -5.55 6.25 9.11
C ILE A 357 -4.48 6.85 8.20
N GLY A 358 -4.82 7.19 6.95
CA GLY A 358 -3.87 7.70 5.97
C GLY A 358 -3.37 9.12 6.23
N PHE A 359 -4.23 10.00 6.76
CA PHE A 359 -3.93 11.44 6.85
C PHE A 359 -4.19 12.04 8.24
N GLY A 360 -5.17 11.51 8.99
CA GLY A 360 -5.55 12.06 10.29
C GLY A 360 -4.59 11.69 11.41
N TYR A 361 -4.21 10.42 11.52
CA TYR A 361 -3.50 9.86 12.67
C TYR A 361 -1.98 9.94 12.60
N GLY A 362 -1.40 10.31 11.46
CA GLY A 362 0.05 10.24 11.24
C GLY A 362 0.92 11.05 12.22
N SER A 363 0.35 12.03 12.92
CA SER A 363 1.01 12.85 13.94
C SER A 363 0.63 12.50 15.39
N TYR A 364 -0.28 11.55 15.59
CA TYR A 364 -0.76 11.15 16.90
C TYR A 364 0.04 9.99 17.47
N ASP A 365 -0.01 9.83 18.79
CA ASP A 365 0.43 8.59 19.42
C ASP A 365 -0.41 7.41 18.92
N GLY A 366 0.24 6.28 18.64
CA GLY A 366 -0.39 5.12 18.02
C GLY A 366 -1.47 4.48 18.88
N GLU A 367 -1.33 4.46 20.20
CA GLU A 367 -2.36 3.91 21.10
C GLU A 367 -3.56 4.86 21.20
N VAL A 368 -3.31 6.17 21.25
CA VAL A 368 -4.38 7.18 21.25
C VAL A 368 -5.19 7.11 19.96
N ALA A 369 -4.52 7.07 18.80
CA ALA A 369 -5.17 6.94 17.51
C ALA A 369 -5.98 5.63 17.38
N ALA A 370 -5.43 4.51 17.83
CA ALA A 370 -6.11 3.21 17.81
C ALA A 370 -7.36 3.19 18.71
N ASN A 371 -7.31 3.84 19.87
CA ASN A 371 -8.47 3.95 20.77
C ASN A 371 -9.58 4.82 20.16
N ASP A 372 -9.25 5.96 19.55
CA ASP A 372 -10.23 6.79 18.85
C ASP A 372 -10.90 6.03 17.70
N LEU A 373 -10.10 5.33 16.88
CA LEU A 373 -10.60 4.46 15.82
C LEU A 373 -11.55 3.39 16.37
N TYR A 374 -11.17 2.74 17.46
CA TYR A 374 -11.97 1.71 18.11
C TYR A 374 -13.32 2.25 18.61
N GLU A 375 -13.34 3.41 19.28
CA GLU A 375 -14.59 4.01 19.77
C GLU A 375 -15.55 4.41 18.63
N LYS A 376 -15.01 4.91 17.52
CA LYS A 376 -15.80 5.21 16.31
C LYS A 376 -16.41 3.93 15.71
N ILE A 377 -15.65 2.84 15.64
CA ILE A 377 -16.16 1.53 15.20
C ILE A 377 -17.22 0.99 16.17
N LYS A 378 -17.04 1.16 17.48
CA LYS A 378 -18.04 0.79 18.50
C LYS A 378 -19.34 1.58 18.34
N THR A 379 -19.24 2.86 17.99
CA THR A 379 -20.40 3.71 17.70
C THR A 379 -21.19 3.18 16.50
N ILE A 380 -20.51 2.75 15.43
CA ILE A 380 -21.16 2.07 14.29
C ILE A 380 -21.87 0.80 14.74
N GLN A 381 -21.18 -0.08 15.49
CA GLN A 381 -21.79 -1.32 15.97
C GLN A 381 -23.05 -1.05 16.82
N ASN A 382 -23.04 0.00 17.63
CA ASN A 382 -24.20 0.38 18.44
C ASN A 382 -25.38 0.86 17.57
N LYS A 383 -25.12 1.68 16.54
CA LYS A 383 -26.16 2.14 15.60
C LYS A 383 -26.78 0.98 14.80
N LEU A 384 -26.02 -0.09 14.56
CA LEU A 384 -26.49 -1.28 13.84
C LEU A 384 -27.34 -2.23 14.68
N GLN A 385 -27.55 -2.01 15.99
CA GLN A 385 -28.30 -2.96 16.83
C GLN A 385 -29.75 -3.17 16.39
N ASN A 386 -30.38 -2.14 15.80
CA ASN A 386 -31.74 -2.22 15.25
C ASN A 386 -31.79 -2.64 13.78
N SER A 387 -30.65 -3.05 13.21
CA SER A 387 -30.57 -3.46 11.80
C SER A 387 -31.37 -4.74 11.54
N PRO A 388 -31.99 -4.87 10.34
CA PRO A 388 -32.67 -6.10 9.93
C PRO A 388 -31.73 -7.29 9.73
N LEU A 389 -30.41 -7.08 9.62
CA LEU A 389 -29.42 -8.14 9.43
C LEU A 389 -28.71 -8.48 10.73
N ASP A 390 -28.25 -9.73 10.87
CA ASP A 390 -27.49 -10.19 12.05
C ASP A 390 -25.98 -9.94 11.93
N ASN A 391 -25.48 -9.86 10.70
CA ASN A 391 -24.06 -9.68 10.40
C ASN A 391 -23.87 -8.47 9.49
N HIS A 392 -22.83 -7.70 9.79
CA HIS A 392 -22.43 -6.48 9.11
C HIS A 392 -20.94 -6.50 8.83
N LEU A 393 -20.50 -5.69 7.87
CA LEU A 393 -19.10 -5.58 7.49
C LEU A 393 -18.72 -4.11 7.31
N LEU A 394 -17.90 -3.58 8.22
CA LEU A 394 -17.21 -2.32 8.00
C LEU A 394 -15.96 -2.58 7.16
N THR A 395 -15.88 -1.94 5.99
CA THR A 395 -14.71 -2.05 5.10
C THR A 395 -13.88 -0.79 5.21
N ILE A 396 -12.60 -0.96 5.52
CA ILE A 396 -11.60 0.09 5.60
C ILE A 396 -10.54 -0.24 4.56
N ALA A 397 -10.60 0.45 3.42
CA ALA A 397 -9.76 0.17 2.26
C ALA A 397 -8.94 1.41 1.93
N MET A 398 -7.62 1.27 1.80
CA MET A 398 -6.71 2.40 1.61
C MET A 398 -5.41 1.98 0.95
N ASP A 399 -4.69 2.95 0.41
CA ASP A 399 -3.30 2.77 0.01
C ASP A 399 -2.46 2.36 1.22
N GLY A 400 -1.64 1.32 1.03
CA GLY A 400 -0.84 0.72 2.09
C GLY A 400 0.61 1.20 2.13
#